data_AF-G4RF52-F1
#
_entry.id   AF-G4RF52-F1
#
_cell.length_a   1.000
_cell.length_b   1.000
_cell.length_c   1.000
_cell.angle_alpha   90.00
_cell.angle_beta   90.00
_cell.angle_gamma   90.00
#
_symmetry.space_group_name_H-M   'P 1'
#
loop_
_entity.id
_entity.type
_entity.pdbx_description
1 polymer ?
#
loop_
_entity_poly.entity_id
_entity_poly.type
_entity_poly.pdbx_seq_one_letter_code
_entity_poly.pdbx_strand_id
1 'polypeptide(L)'
;MGLPVRFELGPGQQNDMAPACDLIKGLAAQKVLADRAYDADSLHDIILEQGGEPVIPPRRHRKHQHRYDKIAYKNRWGIEGFFAKLKQWRRIATRYDKLAANFLGFIKLAAIMLWLK
;
A
#
# COMPACT_ATOMS: atom_id res chain seq x y z
N MET A 1 11.76 4.43 -7.52
CA MET A 1 10.32 4.12 -7.33
C MET A 1 10.15 3.34 -6.04
N GLY A 2 9.01 3.47 -5.36
CA GLY A 2 8.81 2.90 -4.01
C GLY A 2 9.14 3.87 -2.88
N LEU A 3 8.88 5.16 -3.07
CA LEU A 3 9.02 6.15 -2.02
C LEU A 3 7.67 6.30 -1.31
N PRO A 4 7.60 6.06 0.00
CA PRO A 4 6.35 6.07 0.73
C PRO A 4 5.88 7.50 1.01
N VAL A 5 4.56 7.73 0.95
CA VAL A 5 3.96 9.05 1.21
C VAL A 5 3.13 9.05 2.50
N ARG A 6 2.38 7.96 2.74
CA ARG A 6 1.53 7.81 3.92
C ARG A 6 1.70 6.41 4.51
N PHE A 7 1.60 6.32 5.83
CA PHE A 7 1.61 5.08 6.57
C PHE A 7 0.46 5.06 7.56
N GLU A 8 -0.18 3.91 7.66
CA GLU A 8 -1.13 3.62 8.72
C GLU A 8 -0.74 2.30 9.39
N LEU A 9 -0.86 2.28 10.71
CA LEU A 9 -0.65 1.07 11.49
C LEU A 9 -2.00 0.54 11.94
N GLY A 10 -2.33 -0.66 11.47
CA GLY A 10 -3.46 -1.43 11.95
C GLY A 10 -3.08 -2.38 13.09
N PRO A 11 -4.05 -2.79 13.93
CA PRO A 11 -3.92 -3.94 14.81
C PRO A 11 -3.76 -5.22 13.99
N GLY A 12 -2.97 -6.17 14.48
CA GLY A 12 -2.57 -7.36 13.70
C GLY A 12 -3.68 -8.34 13.32
N GLN A 13 -4.90 -8.15 13.83
CA GLN A 13 -6.09 -8.95 13.52
C GLN A 13 -7.03 -8.27 12.51
N GLN A 14 -6.77 -7.02 12.13
CA GLN A 14 -7.62 -6.28 11.20
C GLN A 14 -7.28 -6.66 9.75
N ASN A 15 -8.31 -6.77 8.92
CA ASN A 15 -8.14 -6.90 7.48
C ASN A 15 -7.64 -5.57 6.89
N ASP A 16 -6.52 -5.62 6.16
CA ASP A 16 -5.89 -4.46 5.52
C ASP A 16 -6.80 -3.73 4.52
N MET A 17 -7.88 -4.35 4.05
CA MET A 17 -8.87 -3.69 3.19
C MET A 17 -9.58 -2.53 3.90
N ALA A 18 -9.87 -2.67 5.21
CA ALA A 18 -10.60 -1.65 5.96
C ALA A 18 -9.86 -0.29 5.97
N PRO A 19 -8.56 -0.22 6.31
CA PRO A 19 -7.81 1.04 6.23
C PRO A 19 -7.42 1.44 4.80
N ALA A 20 -7.45 0.53 3.81
CA ALA A 20 -6.99 0.84 2.45
C ALA A 20 -7.73 2.02 1.82
N CYS A 21 -9.04 2.11 2.05
CA CYS A 21 -9.88 3.22 1.56
C CYS A 21 -9.43 4.57 2.13
N ASP A 22 -9.18 4.63 3.44
CA ASP A 22 -8.73 5.85 4.13
C ASP A 22 -7.30 6.22 3.74
N LEU A 23 -6.44 5.22 3.55
CA LEU A 23 -5.05 5.40 3.17
C LEU A 23 -4.91 6.12 1.82
N ILE A 24 -5.75 5.80 0.83
CA ILE A 24 -5.68 6.42 -0.50
C ILE A 24 -6.48 7.72 -0.60
N LYS A 25 -7.37 7.99 0.35
CA LYS A 25 -8.27 9.15 0.29
C LYS A 25 -7.48 10.46 0.32
N GLY A 26 -7.79 11.34 -0.63
CA GLY A 26 -7.17 12.65 -0.80
C GLY A 26 -5.77 12.61 -1.43
N LEU A 27 -5.35 11.47 -1.97
CA LEU A 27 -4.10 11.36 -2.73
C LEU A 27 -4.42 11.33 -4.23
N ALA A 28 -4.06 12.40 -4.94
CA ALA A 28 -4.20 12.45 -6.38
C ALA A 28 -3.23 11.46 -7.06
N ALA A 29 -3.76 10.49 -7.78
CA ALA A 29 -2.98 9.52 -8.53
C ALA A 29 -3.67 9.16 -9.85
N GLN A 30 -2.93 9.16 -10.95
CA GLN A 30 -3.46 8.75 -12.26
C GLN A 30 -3.77 7.25 -12.32
N LYS A 31 -2.93 6.43 -11.68
CA LYS A 31 -3.10 4.98 -11.60
C LYS A 31 -2.85 4.52 -10.17
N VAL A 32 -3.72 3.66 -9.65
CA VAL A 32 -3.59 3.07 -8.32
C VAL A 32 -3.35 1.58 -8.47
N LEU A 33 -2.15 1.14 -8.09
CA LEU A 33 -1.73 -0.26 -8.19
C LEU A 33 -1.89 -0.92 -6.83
N ALA A 34 -2.62 -2.03 -6.77
CA ALA A 34 -2.74 -2.81 -5.55
C ALA A 34 -2.80 -4.31 -5.86
N ASP A 35 -2.44 -5.12 -4.88
CA ASP A 35 -2.51 -6.57 -4.99
C ASP A 35 -3.95 -7.05 -5.15
N ARG A 36 -4.12 -8.26 -5.69
CA ARG A 36 -5.42 -8.93 -5.84
C ARG A 36 -6.25 -8.94 -4.54
N ALA A 37 -5.59 -8.97 -3.37
CA ALA A 37 -6.28 -8.92 -2.08
C ALA A 37 -7.09 -7.61 -1.91
N TYR A 38 -6.74 -6.53 -2.60
CA TYR A 38 -7.42 -5.24 -2.57
C TYR A 38 -8.51 -5.08 -3.62
N ASP A 39 -8.84 -6.14 -4.38
CA ASP A 39 -9.99 -6.14 -5.28
C ASP A 39 -11.31 -6.10 -4.49
N ALA A 40 -11.82 -4.88 -4.29
CA ALA A 40 -13.12 -4.58 -3.69
C ALA A 40 -13.78 -3.41 -4.41
N ASP A 41 -15.10 -3.48 -4.54
CA ASP A 41 -15.89 -2.48 -5.25
C ASP A 41 -15.73 -1.09 -4.62
N SER A 42 -15.79 -1.03 -3.28
CA SER A 42 -15.58 0.21 -2.53
C SER A 42 -14.24 0.89 -2.80
N LEU A 43 -13.17 0.11 -3.02
CA LEU A 43 -11.85 0.67 -3.31
C LEU A 43 -11.79 1.16 -4.76
N HIS A 44 -12.36 0.40 -5.69
CA HIS A 44 -12.49 0.84 -7.08
C HIS A 44 -13.26 2.16 -7.19
N ASP A 45 -14.40 2.27 -6.50
CA ASP A 45 -15.25 3.47 -6.52
C ASP A 45 -14.48 4.70 -6.01
N ILE A 46 -13.77 4.58 -4.89
CA ILE A 46 -12.95 5.67 -4.32
C ILE A 46 -11.81 6.09 -5.26
N ILE A 47 -11.20 5.14 -5.98
CA ILE A 47 -10.13 5.45 -6.94
C ILE A 47 -10.72 6.21 -8.14
N LEU A 48 -11.86 5.77 -8.65
CA LEU A 48 -12.55 6.39 -9.79
C LEU A 48 -13.10 7.78 -9.44
N GLU A 49 -13.69 7.94 -8.25
CA GLU A 49 -14.18 9.24 -7.74
C GLU A 49 -13.06 10.28 -7.62
N GLN A 50 -11.85 9.84 -7.30
CA GLN A 50 -10.65 10.70 -7.24
C GLN A 50 -9.98 10.90 -8.61
N GLY A 51 -10.56 10.36 -9.69
CA GLY A 51 -10.07 10.51 -11.06
C GLY A 51 -8.89 9.59 -11.42
N GLY A 52 -8.63 8.54 -10.62
CA GLY A 52 -7.59 7.56 -10.87
C GLY A 52 -8.09 6.31 -11.59
N GLU A 53 -7.18 5.58 -12.23
CA GLU A 53 -7.45 4.26 -12.82
C GLU A 53 -7.05 3.14 -11.84
N PRO A 54 -7.96 2.24 -11.43
CA PRO A 54 -7.64 1.10 -10.59
C PRO A 54 -6.92 0.01 -11.40
N VAL A 55 -5.64 -0.22 -11.09
CA VAL A 55 -4.81 -1.29 -11.67
C VAL A 55 -4.67 -2.42 -10.64
N ILE A 56 -5.78 -3.11 -10.42
CA ILE A 56 -5.89 -4.20 -9.44
C ILE A 56 -6.30 -5.49 -10.18
N PRO A 57 -5.62 -6.62 -9.99
CA PRO A 57 -6.05 -7.88 -10.59
C PRO A 57 -7.33 -8.39 -9.93
N PRO A 58 -8.30 -8.92 -10.69
CA PRO A 58 -9.51 -9.47 -10.09
C PRO A 58 -9.22 -10.71 -9.23
N ARG A 59 -9.99 -10.87 -8.16
CA ARG A 59 -10.04 -12.08 -7.32
C ARG A 59 -10.57 -13.25 -8.14
N ARG A 60 -10.04 -14.44 -7.86
CA ARG A 60 -10.40 -15.69 -8.56
C ARG A 60 -11.91 -15.99 -8.53
N HIS A 61 -12.58 -15.64 -7.43
CA HIS A 61 -14.00 -15.91 -7.22
C HIS A 61 -14.92 -14.71 -7.57
N ARG A 62 -14.38 -13.64 -8.17
CA ARG A 62 -15.19 -12.50 -8.61
C ARG A 62 -16.10 -12.95 -9.75
N LYS A 63 -17.41 -12.66 -9.65
CA LYS A 63 -18.43 -13.03 -10.65
C LYS A 63 -18.07 -12.53 -12.04
N HIS A 64 -17.54 -11.31 -12.12
CA HIS A 64 -17.08 -10.71 -13.36
C HIS A 64 -15.56 -10.47 -13.29
N GLN A 65 -14.81 -11.11 -14.18
CA GLN A 65 -13.37 -10.92 -14.31
C GLN A 65 -13.09 -9.69 -15.18
N HIS A 66 -12.84 -8.55 -14.54
CA HIS A 66 -12.52 -7.32 -15.28
C HIS A 66 -11.09 -7.32 -15.81
N ARG A 67 -10.84 -6.50 -16.83
CA ARG A 67 -9.50 -6.23 -17.35
C ARG A 67 -8.75 -5.27 -16.41
N TYR A 68 -7.43 -5.32 -16.48
CA TYR A 68 -6.53 -4.40 -15.79
C TYR A 68 -5.24 -4.27 -16.59
N ASP A 69 -4.53 -3.15 -16.46
CA ASP A 69 -3.25 -2.90 -17.12
C ASP A 69 -2.13 -3.76 -16.49
N LYS A 70 -1.85 -4.91 -17.11
CA LYS A 70 -0.80 -5.84 -16.67
C LYS A 70 0.60 -5.23 -16.74
N ILE A 71 0.85 -4.27 -17.63
CA ILE A 71 2.15 -3.63 -17.79
C ILE A 71 2.36 -2.67 -16.62
N ALA A 72 1.38 -1.80 -16.36
CA ALA A 72 1.40 -0.94 -15.18
C ALA A 72 1.52 -1.75 -13.90
N TYR A 73 0.76 -2.84 -13.75
CA TYR A 73 0.80 -3.69 -12.55
C TYR A 73 2.20 -4.19 -12.18
N LYS A 74 3.12 -4.38 -13.14
CA LYS A 74 4.51 -4.78 -12.84
C LYS A 74 5.26 -3.75 -11.99
N ASN A 75 4.87 -2.48 -12.05
CA ASN A 75 5.48 -1.40 -11.26
C ASN A 75 5.16 -1.50 -9.75
N ARG A 76 4.26 -2.41 -9.33
CA ARG A 76 4.02 -2.70 -7.91
C ARG A 76 5.28 -3.19 -7.17
N TRP A 77 6.29 -3.69 -7.89
CA TRP A 77 7.58 -4.07 -7.32
C TRP A 77 8.23 -2.94 -6.50
N GLY A 78 7.93 -1.68 -6.80
CA GLY A 78 8.38 -0.55 -5.97
C GLY A 78 7.93 -0.65 -4.51
N ILE A 79 6.72 -1.17 -4.26
CA ILE A 79 6.18 -1.39 -2.91
C ILE A 79 6.93 -2.53 -2.21
N GLU A 80 7.13 -3.65 -2.90
CA GLU A 80 7.89 -4.80 -2.39
C GLU A 80 9.35 -4.39 -2.06
N GLY A 81 9.99 -3.63 -2.95
CA GLY A 81 11.33 -3.10 -2.76
C GLY A 81 11.43 -2.13 -1.58
N PHE A 82 10.41 -1.31 -1.36
CA PHE A 82 10.33 -0.45 -0.18
C PHE A 82 10.29 -1.26 1.13
N PHE A 83 9.41 -2.26 1.22
CA PHE A 83 9.33 -3.11 2.41
C PHE A 83 10.60 -3.96 2.61
N ALA A 84 11.24 -4.41 1.52
CA ALA A 84 12.52 -5.11 1.59
C ALA A 84 13.62 -4.22 2.20
N LYS A 85 13.66 -2.93 1.83
CA LYS A 85 14.58 -1.94 2.43
C LYS A 85 14.25 -1.66 3.90
N LEU A 86 12.96 -1.49 4.24
CA LEU A 86 12.54 -1.34 5.65
C LEU A 86 13.01 -2.51 6.52
N LYS A 87 12.90 -3.74 6.01
CA LYS A 87 13.29 -4.95 6.73
C LYS A 87 14.81 -5.13 6.88
N GLN A 88 15.64 -4.33 6.21
CA GLN A 88 17.08 -4.32 6.49
C GLN A 88 17.38 -3.78 7.90
N TRP A 89 16.47 -3.00 8.47
CA TRP A 89 16.65 -2.45 9.80
C TRP A 89 16.08 -3.40 10.83
N ARG A 90 16.99 -4.06 11.56
CA ARG A 90 16.66 -5.11 12.53
C ARG A 90 15.56 -4.68 13.51
N ARG A 91 15.59 -3.43 13.98
CA ARG A 91 14.55 -2.86 14.87
C ARG A 91 13.15 -2.92 14.27
N ILE A 92 13.00 -2.55 12.99
CA ILE A 92 11.72 -2.57 12.28
C ILE A 92 11.31 -4.00 11.96
N ALA A 93 12.24 -4.80 11.43
CA ALA A 93 11.96 -6.16 10.97
C ALA A 93 11.40 -7.07 12.07
N THR A 94 11.91 -6.93 13.29
CA THR A 94 11.53 -7.74 14.45
C THR A 94 10.43 -7.09 15.31
N ARG A 95 10.01 -5.86 14.98
CA ARG A 95 9.09 -5.04 15.79
C ARG A 95 9.47 -4.97 17.27
N TYR A 96 10.72 -4.59 17.57
CA TYR A 96 11.20 -4.48 18.96
C TYR A 96 10.40 -3.48 19.81
N ASP A 97 9.87 -2.43 19.18
CA ASP A 97 9.17 -1.36 19.89
C ASP A 97 7.75 -1.79 20.29
N LYS A 98 7.50 -1.87 21.61
CA LYS A 98 6.18 -2.24 22.17
C LYS A 98 5.10 -1.18 21.92
N LEU A 99 5.49 0.09 21.82
CA LEU A 99 4.58 1.19 21.56
C LEU A 99 4.46 1.45 20.06
N ALA A 100 3.23 1.45 19.55
CA ALA A 100 2.95 1.72 18.13
C ALA A 100 3.50 3.07 17.67
N ALA A 101 3.49 4.09 18.53
CA ALA A 101 4.04 5.41 18.24
C ALA A 101 5.55 5.36 17.95
N ASN A 102 6.32 4.62 18.75
CA ASN A 102 7.76 4.47 18.56
C ASN A 102 8.06 3.69 17.27
N PHE A 103 7.34 2.59 17.05
CA PHE A 103 7.47 1.81 15.83
C PHE A 103 7.17 2.64 14.57
N LEU A 104 6.08 3.42 14.58
CA LEU A 104 5.74 4.35 13.50
C LEU A 104 6.81 5.41 13.31
N GLY A 105 7.36 5.95 14.40
CA GLY A 105 8.45 6.92 14.37
C GLY A 105 9.68 6.38 13.62
N PHE A 106 10.08 5.13 13.90
CA PHE A 106 11.19 4.49 13.18
C PHE A 106 10.86 4.20 11.71
N ILE A 107 9.62 3.81 11.38
CA ILE A 107 9.19 3.67 9.98
C ILE A 107 9.25 5.01 9.24
N LYS A 108 8.81 6.11 9.86
CA LYS A 108 8.88 7.45 9.27
C LYS A 108 10.32 7.90 9.09
N LEU A 109 11.19 7.68 10.08
CA LEU A 109 12.63 7.95 9.94
C LEU A 109 13.21 7.15 8.77
N ALA A 110 12.76 5.91 8.58
CA ALA A 110 13.15 5.08 7.45
C ALA A 110 12.75 5.60 6.10
N ALA A 111 11.49 6.00 5.99
CA ALA A 111 10.96 6.65 4.82
C ALA A 111 11.81 7.88 4.46
N ILE A 112 12.06 8.76 5.43
CA ILE A 112 12.81 10.00 5.20
C ILE A 112 14.23 9.70 4.69
N MET A 113 14.94 8.75 5.33
CA MET A 113 16.28 8.36 4.86
C MET A 113 16.26 7.76 3.45
N LEU A 114 15.19 7.06 3.06
CA LEU A 114 15.02 6.55 1.69
C LEU A 114 14.69 7.65 0.68
N TRP A 115 14.02 8.72 1.11
CA TRP A 115 13.73 9.90 0.29
C TRP A 115 14.98 10.78 0.05
N LEU A 116 15.88 10.86 1.04
CA LEU A 116 17.08 11.70 0.98
C LEU A 116 18.27 11.05 0.26
N LYS A 117 18.12 9.80 -0.19
CA LYS A 117 19.17 9.02 -0.84
C LYS A 117 19.05 9.05 -2.35
#